data_AF-A0A136J3Q4-F1
#
_entry.id   AF-A0A136J3Q4-F1
#
_cell.length_a   1.000
_cell.length_b   1.000
_cell.length_c   1.000
_cell.angle_alpha   90.00
_cell.angle_beta   90.00
_cell.angle_gamma   90.00
#
_symmetry.space_group_name_H-M   'P 1'
#
loop_
_entity.id
_entity.type
_entity.pdbx_description
1 polymer ?
#
loop_
_entity_poly.entity_id
_entity_poly.type
_entity_poly.pdbx_seq_one_letter_code
_entity_poly.pdbx_strand_id
1 'polypeptide(L)'
;MSDNRSNLDSVKDRDLTNVAPTSDSSPSPRQTLALPKNTADSRYVLEYIGFTTVRALGLWNAWTMRETGQHGTQRDCVTQPHAGTADVTFIAWVLQHLGEFSGHDDGVPVESRWRRYMSDNGLRPEFHGCVWESYDVRLRTAGGCTYWVRETIRGRYEGLKKRTDETQ
;
A
#
# COMPACT_ATOMS: atom_id res chain seq x y z
N MET A 1 22.98 29.65 73.36
CA MET A 1 21.82 30.24 72.66
C MET A 1 21.61 29.42 71.40
N SER A 2 20.57 28.64 71.17
CA SER A 2 19.57 27.92 71.96
C SER A 2 19.11 26.82 71.01
N ASP A 3 18.94 25.60 71.52
CA ASP A 3 18.39 24.46 70.82
C ASP A 3 16.96 24.73 70.32
N ASN A 4 16.55 24.08 69.21
CA ASN A 4 15.33 23.30 69.24
C ASN A 4 15.23 22.27 68.10
N ARG A 5 15.19 21.01 68.53
CA ARG A 5 14.74 19.84 67.78
C ARG A 5 13.20 19.84 67.73
N SER A 6 12.62 19.30 66.67
CA SER A 6 11.38 18.51 66.77
C SER A 6 11.35 17.47 65.66
N ASN A 7 11.25 16.23 66.12
CA ASN A 7 11.17 14.96 65.43
C ASN A 7 9.84 14.38 65.90
N LEU A 8 8.93 13.92 65.02
CA LEU A 8 7.98 12.86 65.33
C LEU A 8 7.24 12.36 64.07
N ASP A 9 7.59 11.13 63.71
CA ASP A 9 6.74 9.99 63.32
C ASP A 9 5.54 10.17 62.39
N SER A 10 5.51 9.38 61.32
CA SER A 10 4.71 8.14 61.35
C SER A 10 4.89 7.32 60.07
N VAL A 11 5.43 6.13 60.24
CA VAL A 11 5.41 5.02 59.29
C VAL A 11 3.96 4.64 58.95
N LYS A 12 3.65 4.42 57.68
CA LYS A 12 2.69 3.39 57.29
C LYS A 12 2.96 2.85 55.89
N ASP A 13 3.26 1.56 55.88
CA ASP A 13 3.29 0.57 54.81
C ASP A 13 2.80 0.97 53.42
N ARG A 14 3.61 0.64 52.42
CA ARG A 14 3.09 0.04 51.19
C ARG A 14 4.15 -0.84 50.52
N ASP A 15 3.97 -2.14 50.74
CA ASP A 15 4.36 -3.26 49.89
C ASP A 15 4.69 -2.86 48.45
N LEU A 16 5.94 -3.07 48.04
CA LEU A 16 6.37 -3.08 46.64
C LEU A 16 6.81 -4.50 46.30
N THR A 17 5.86 -5.44 46.30
CA THR A 17 6.02 -6.70 45.58
C THR A 17 5.81 -6.48 44.09
N ASN A 18 6.80 -6.91 43.30
CA ASN A 18 6.70 -7.39 41.92
C ASN A 18 5.95 -6.51 40.90
N VAL A 19 6.72 -5.83 40.05
CA VAL A 19 6.32 -5.61 38.66
C VAL A 19 7.49 -5.99 37.75
N ALA A 20 7.42 -7.20 37.20
CA ALA A 20 8.23 -7.59 36.06
C ALA A 20 7.87 -6.69 34.86
N PRO A 21 8.84 -6.23 34.04
CA PRO A 21 8.52 -5.52 32.82
C PRO A 21 8.10 -6.54 31.75
N THR A 22 6.81 -6.83 31.63
CA THR A 22 6.27 -7.40 30.39
C THR A 22 6.17 -6.28 29.36
N SER A 23 7.27 -6.07 28.64
CA SER A 23 7.23 -5.46 27.31
C SER A 23 6.57 -6.47 26.36
N ASP A 24 5.25 -6.54 26.44
CA ASP A 24 4.45 -7.22 25.44
C ASP A 24 4.43 -6.31 24.20
N SER A 25 5.49 -6.43 23.41
CA SER A 25 5.56 -5.89 22.06
C SER A 25 4.53 -6.64 21.23
N SER A 26 3.27 -6.21 21.34
CA SER A 26 2.20 -6.63 20.47
C SER A 26 2.64 -6.35 19.03
N PRO A 27 2.82 -7.38 18.18
CA PRO A 27 3.10 -7.14 16.78
C PRO A 27 1.87 -6.48 16.19
N SER A 28 2.01 -5.21 15.85
CA SER A 28 1.03 -4.44 15.08
C SER A 28 0.43 -5.36 14.01
N PRO A 29 -0.90 -5.56 13.97
CA PRO A 29 -1.48 -6.54 13.06
C PRO A 29 -1.12 -6.11 11.65
N ARG A 30 -0.24 -6.87 10.98
CA ARG A 30 -0.09 -6.81 9.53
C ARG A 30 -1.50 -7.00 9.00
N GLN A 31 -2.15 -5.93 8.57
CA GLN A 31 -3.51 -5.99 8.07
C GLN A 31 -3.50 -6.97 6.91
N THR A 32 -3.98 -8.18 7.17
CA THR A 32 -4.04 -9.22 6.17
C THR A 32 -5.14 -8.81 5.22
N LEU A 33 -4.74 -8.37 4.03
CA LEU A 33 -5.64 -8.04 2.94
C LEU A 33 -6.58 -9.22 2.71
N ALA A 34 -7.87 -9.02 3.00
CA ALA A 34 -8.87 -10.04 2.78
C ALA A 34 -8.92 -10.39 1.29
N LEU A 35 -8.91 -11.68 0.97
CA LEU A 35 -9.07 -12.15 -0.40
C LEU A 35 -10.46 -11.74 -0.92
N PRO A 36 -10.54 -11.18 -2.14
CA PRO A 36 -11.82 -10.92 -2.79
C PRO A 36 -12.66 -12.21 -2.88
N LYS A 37 -13.96 -12.09 -2.59
CA LYS A 37 -14.91 -13.21 -2.72
C LYS A 37 -15.24 -13.53 -4.17
N ASN A 38 -15.04 -12.56 -5.07
CA ASN A 38 -15.06 -12.74 -6.52
C ASN A 38 -13.71 -12.34 -7.12
N THR A 39 -13.20 -13.14 -8.04
CA THR A 39 -11.88 -12.96 -8.64
C THR A 39 -11.96 -12.54 -10.11
N ALA A 40 -13.17 -12.34 -10.61
CA ALA A 40 -13.41 -11.55 -11.81
C ALA A 40 -12.96 -10.09 -11.57
N ASP A 41 -12.50 -9.44 -12.64
CA ASP A 41 -12.08 -8.04 -12.62
C ASP A 41 -13.14 -7.19 -11.91
N SER A 42 -12.72 -6.52 -10.85
CA SER A 42 -13.61 -5.77 -9.98
C SER A 42 -12.85 -4.74 -9.16
N ARG A 43 -13.60 -3.84 -8.53
CA ARG A 43 -13.05 -2.93 -7.52
C ARG A 43 -12.34 -3.68 -6.38
N TYR A 44 -12.84 -4.83 -5.95
CA TYR A 44 -12.23 -5.60 -4.85
C TYR A 44 -10.86 -6.16 -5.23
N VAL A 45 -10.68 -6.55 -6.51
CA VAL A 45 -9.38 -6.94 -7.05
C VAL A 45 -8.40 -5.77 -6.96
N LEU A 46 -8.82 -4.54 -7.29
CA LEU A 46 -7.97 -3.35 -7.19
C LEU A 46 -7.54 -3.05 -5.74
N GLU A 47 -8.45 -3.17 -4.78
CA GLU A 47 -8.13 -3.02 -3.36
C GLU A 47 -7.14 -4.10 -2.88
N TYR A 48 -7.32 -5.34 -3.34
CA TYR A 48 -6.43 -6.47 -3.03
C TYR A 48 -5.01 -6.28 -3.58
N ILE A 49 -4.88 -5.87 -4.84
CA ILE A 49 -3.56 -5.70 -5.47
C ILE A 49 -2.80 -4.49 -4.94
N GLY A 50 -3.43 -3.59 -4.16
CA GLY A 50 -2.74 -2.60 -3.35
C GLY A 50 -3.30 -1.19 -3.35
N PHE A 51 -4.37 -0.92 -4.10
CA PHE A 51 -4.95 0.42 -4.18
C PHE A 51 -5.81 0.74 -2.95
N THR A 52 -5.85 2.03 -2.61
CA THR A 52 -6.82 2.57 -1.65
C THR A 52 -8.23 2.43 -2.21
N THR A 53 -9.23 2.34 -1.33
CA THR A 53 -10.65 2.27 -1.69
C THR A 53 -11.07 3.35 -2.66
N VAL A 54 -10.62 4.60 -2.45
CA VAL A 54 -10.93 5.74 -3.31
C VAL A 54 -10.31 5.56 -4.70
N ARG A 55 -9.03 5.18 -4.77
CA ARG A 55 -8.35 4.97 -6.05
C ARG A 55 -8.91 3.77 -6.81
N ALA A 56 -9.20 2.67 -6.10
CA ALA A 56 -9.81 1.47 -6.65
C ALA A 56 -11.18 1.76 -7.27
N LEU A 57 -12.02 2.55 -6.58
CA LEU A 57 -13.32 2.97 -7.11
C LEU A 57 -13.17 3.81 -8.39
N GLY A 58 -12.25 4.80 -8.38
CA GLY A 58 -12.00 5.64 -9.55
C GLY A 58 -11.53 4.83 -10.77
N LEU A 59 -10.56 3.94 -10.57
CA LEU A 59 -10.05 3.05 -11.61
C LEU A 59 -11.14 2.10 -12.14
N TRP A 60 -11.95 1.51 -11.26
CA TRP A 60 -13.04 0.63 -11.66
C TRP A 60 -14.11 1.35 -12.48
N ASN A 61 -14.50 2.55 -12.08
CA ASN A 61 -15.46 3.36 -12.83
C ASN A 61 -14.92 3.73 -14.21
N ALA A 62 -13.64 4.12 -14.29
CA ALA A 62 -13.01 4.44 -15.58
C ALA A 62 -12.90 3.20 -16.50
N TRP A 63 -12.55 2.03 -15.95
CA TRP A 63 -12.54 0.78 -16.69
C TRP A 63 -13.92 0.41 -17.22
N THR A 64 -14.96 0.46 -16.38
CA THR A 64 -16.33 0.11 -16.79
C THR A 64 -16.91 1.08 -17.81
N MET A 65 -16.62 2.38 -17.71
CA MET A 65 -17.00 3.36 -18.74
C MET A 65 -16.34 3.07 -20.10
N ARG A 66 -15.07 2.63 -20.09
CA ARG A 66 -14.36 2.18 -21.30
C ARG A 66 -15.07 0.98 -21.92
N GLU A 67 -15.32 -0.07 -21.14
CA GLU A 67 -15.93 -1.31 -21.63
C GLU A 67 -17.37 -1.14 -22.13
N THR A 68 -18.13 -0.24 -21.50
CA THR A 68 -19.53 0.03 -21.89
C THR A 68 -19.66 1.03 -23.03
N GLY A 69 -18.56 1.61 -23.51
CA GLY A 69 -18.57 2.62 -24.58
C GLY A 69 -19.30 3.91 -24.22
N GLN A 70 -19.65 4.11 -22.94
CA GLN A 70 -20.26 5.35 -22.44
C GLN A 70 -19.16 6.42 -22.30
N HIS A 71 -18.75 6.97 -23.44
CA HIS A 71 -18.08 8.26 -23.46
C HIS A 71 -19.10 9.34 -23.11
N GLY A 72 -19.29 9.57 -21.81
CA GLY A 72 -19.84 10.83 -21.34
C GLY A 72 -19.01 11.95 -21.94
N THR A 73 -19.66 12.90 -22.61
CA THR A 73 -19.07 14.12 -23.15
C THR A 73 -18.35 14.90 -22.06
N GLN A 74 -17.08 14.58 -21.81
CA GLN A 74 -16.19 15.41 -21.00
C GLN A 74 -14.90 15.59 -21.78
N ARG A 75 -14.92 16.59 -22.66
CA ARG A 75 -13.70 17.28 -23.10
C ARG A 75 -13.08 17.87 -21.84
N ASP A 76 -11.86 17.42 -21.53
CA ASP A 76 -10.79 18.12 -20.81
C ASP A 76 -9.91 17.12 -20.05
N CYS A 77 -9.37 16.13 -20.77
CA CYS A 77 -8.19 15.40 -20.35
C CYS A 77 -7.31 15.21 -21.60
N VAL A 78 -6.19 15.91 -21.65
CA VAL A 78 -5.16 15.73 -22.67
C VAL A 78 -4.62 14.30 -22.54
N THR A 79 -5.10 13.39 -23.40
CA THR A 79 -4.35 12.35 -24.11
C THR A 79 -5.29 11.84 -25.19
N GLN A 80 -4.97 12.12 -26.45
CA GLN A 80 -5.70 11.59 -27.60
C GLN A 80 -5.75 10.05 -27.50
N PRO A 81 -6.90 9.40 -27.74
CA PRO A 81 -6.93 7.96 -27.89
C PRO A 81 -6.22 7.66 -29.20
N HIS A 82 -4.99 7.15 -29.14
CA HIS A 82 -4.41 6.53 -30.32
C HIS A 82 -5.36 5.44 -30.78
N ALA A 83 -5.90 5.64 -31.99
CA ALA A 83 -6.64 4.65 -32.74
C ALA A 83 -5.87 3.33 -32.70
N GLY A 84 -6.47 2.35 -32.03
CA GLY A 84 -5.80 1.11 -31.65
C GLY A 84 -6.39 0.61 -30.34
N THR A 85 -7.66 0.24 -30.33
CA THR A 85 -8.24 -0.63 -29.31
C THR A 85 -7.59 -2.01 -29.44
N ALA A 86 -6.33 -2.11 -29.05
CA ALA A 86 -5.74 -3.38 -28.71
C ALA A 86 -6.52 -3.95 -27.53
N ASP A 87 -6.68 -5.28 -27.50
CA ASP A 87 -7.14 -6.05 -26.34
C ASP A 87 -6.18 -5.84 -25.15
N VAL A 88 -6.25 -4.66 -24.53
CA VAL A 88 -5.51 -4.34 -23.32
C VAL A 88 -6.27 -5.03 -22.19
N THR A 89 -5.61 -6.00 -21.56
CA THR A 89 -6.16 -6.70 -20.38
C THR A 89 -6.40 -5.71 -19.24
N PHE A 90 -7.34 -6.04 -18.34
CA PHE A 90 -7.65 -5.22 -17.18
C PHE A 90 -6.39 -4.80 -16.41
N ILE A 91 -5.50 -5.74 -16.10
CA ILE A 91 -4.27 -5.44 -15.36
C ILE A 91 -3.30 -4.56 -16.16
N ALA A 92 -3.16 -4.78 -17.47
CA ALA A 92 -2.31 -3.94 -18.30
C ALA A 92 -2.82 -2.49 -18.34
N TRP A 93 -4.15 -2.31 -18.43
CA TRP A 93 -4.78 -0.99 -18.38
C TRP A 93 -4.60 -0.31 -17.02
N VAL A 94 -4.76 -1.04 -15.92
CA VAL A 94 -4.51 -0.51 -14.56
C VAL A 94 -3.06 -0.04 -14.41
N LEU A 95 -2.10 -0.82 -14.91
CA LEU A 95 -0.67 -0.48 -14.86
C LEU A 95 -0.30 0.72 -15.75
N GLN A 96 -1.14 1.10 -16.73
CA GLN A 96 -0.97 2.33 -17.52
C GLN A 96 -1.47 3.57 -16.77
N HIS A 97 -2.34 3.39 -15.77
CA HIS A 97 -2.86 4.49 -14.94
C HIS A 97 -1.98 4.79 -13.72
N LEU A 98 -0.83 4.12 -13.61
CA LEU A 98 0.23 4.53 -12.69
C LEU A 98 1.02 5.65 -13.37
N GLY A 99 1.18 6.78 -12.70
CA GLY A 99 2.04 7.85 -13.18
C GLY A 99 3.50 7.38 -13.22
N GLU A 100 4.33 8.12 -13.94
CA GLU A 100 5.77 7.90 -13.91
C GLU A 100 6.38 8.43 -12.62
N PHE A 101 7.38 7.73 -12.11
CA PHE A 101 8.18 8.21 -10.98
C PHE A 101 9.10 9.33 -11.47
N SER A 102 8.89 10.54 -10.94
CA SER A 102 9.69 11.72 -11.29
C SER A 102 10.93 11.92 -10.42
N GLY A 103 11.14 11.05 -9.41
CA GLY A 103 12.41 11.04 -8.69
C GLY A 103 13.49 10.49 -9.60
N HIS A 104 14.61 11.20 -9.77
CA HIS A 104 15.77 10.56 -10.38
C HIS A 104 16.14 9.30 -9.57
N ASP A 105 16.32 8.19 -10.29
CA ASP A 105 17.00 6.98 -9.82
C ASP A 105 18.51 7.09 -10.11
N ASP A 106 19.08 8.28 -9.90
CA ASP A 106 20.51 8.59 -10.08
C ASP A 106 21.38 8.07 -8.92
N GLY A 107 20.90 7.08 -8.14
CA GLY A 107 21.65 6.52 -7.04
C GLY A 107 20.86 5.60 -6.10
N VAL A 108 21.14 5.70 -4.81
CA VAL A 108 20.55 4.85 -3.77
C VAL A 108 19.05 5.16 -3.64
N PRO A 109 18.18 4.14 -3.68
CA PRO A 109 16.75 4.29 -3.48
C PRO A 109 16.45 5.07 -2.20
N VAL A 110 15.65 6.14 -2.31
CA VAL A 110 15.24 6.94 -1.15
C VAL A 110 13.82 6.56 -0.77
N GLU A 111 13.69 5.88 0.38
CA GLU A 111 12.43 5.33 0.86
C GLU A 111 11.29 6.36 0.89
N SER A 112 11.57 7.57 1.36
CA SER A 112 10.57 8.63 1.47
C SER A 112 10.03 9.07 0.11
N ARG A 113 10.87 9.07 -0.95
CA ARG A 113 10.44 9.39 -2.31
C ARG A 113 9.55 8.30 -2.89
N TRP A 114 9.91 7.04 -2.67
CA TRP A 114 9.10 5.90 -3.11
C TRP A 114 7.75 5.86 -2.39
N ARG A 115 7.73 6.06 -1.07
CA ARG A 115 6.50 6.16 -0.28
C ARG A 115 5.60 7.30 -0.77
N ARG A 116 6.19 8.46 -1.10
CA ARG A 116 5.46 9.59 -1.68
C ARG A 116 4.83 9.21 -3.02
N TYR A 117 5.62 8.68 -3.95
CA TYR A 117 5.10 8.21 -5.24
C TYR A 117 3.95 7.22 -5.10
N MET A 118 4.11 6.22 -4.22
CA MET A 118 3.05 5.24 -3.97
C MET A 118 1.80 5.88 -3.40
N SER A 119 1.94 6.83 -2.46
CA SER A 119 0.82 7.58 -1.89
C SER A 119 0.11 8.44 -2.94
N ASP A 120 0.86 9.15 -3.78
CA ASP A 120 0.32 10.01 -4.84
C ASP A 120 -0.44 9.20 -5.91
N ASN A 121 -0.04 7.94 -6.13
CA ASN A 121 -0.75 7.00 -7.00
C ASN A 121 -1.92 6.29 -6.31
N GLY A 122 -2.20 6.62 -5.05
CA GLY A 122 -3.30 6.04 -4.29
C GLY A 122 -3.07 4.59 -3.87
N LEU A 123 -1.82 4.18 -3.68
CA LEU A 123 -1.45 2.87 -3.13
C LEU A 123 -1.42 2.93 -1.61
N ARG A 124 -1.94 1.88 -0.98
CA ARG A 124 -2.11 1.85 0.48
C ARG A 124 -0.77 1.77 1.22
N PRO A 125 -0.69 2.28 2.47
CA PRO A 125 0.53 2.21 3.27
C PRO A 125 1.09 0.79 3.44
N GLU A 126 0.23 -0.22 3.55
CA GLU A 126 0.66 -1.62 3.70
C GLU A 126 1.30 -2.18 2.41
N PHE A 127 0.94 -1.61 1.25
CA PHE A 127 1.60 -1.92 -0.01
C PHE A 127 3.03 -1.37 -0.04
N HIS A 128 3.31 -0.25 0.65
CA HIS A 128 4.63 0.38 0.62
C HIS A 128 5.70 -0.53 1.21
N GLY A 129 5.40 -1.21 2.31
CA GLY A 129 6.30 -2.21 2.90
C GLY A 129 6.55 -3.38 1.95
N CYS A 130 5.54 -3.83 1.20
CA CYS A 130 5.72 -4.90 0.22
C CYS A 130 6.61 -4.52 -0.96
N VAL A 131 6.71 -3.24 -1.31
CA VAL A 131 7.64 -2.79 -2.36
C VAL A 131 9.01 -2.49 -1.76
N TRP A 132 9.07 -1.81 -0.62
CA TRP A 132 10.34 -1.41 -0.04
C TRP A 132 11.09 -2.59 0.59
N GLU A 133 10.43 -3.38 1.43
CA GLU A 133 11.08 -4.42 2.24
C GLU A 133 11.35 -5.71 1.46
N SER A 134 10.59 -5.99 0.39
CA SER A 134 10.70 -7.26 -0.35
C SER A 134 11.94 -7.34 -1.24
N TYR A 135 12.56 -6.21 -1.56
CA TYR A 135 13.71 -6.16 -2.48
C TYR A 135 14.92 -5.62 -1.73
N ASP A 136 16.07 -6.29 -1.88
CA ASP A 136 17.31 -5.76 -1.34
C ASP A 136 17.71 -4.44 -2.04
N VAL A 137 18.68 -3.73 -1.47
CA VAL A 137 19.09 -2.43 -2.03
C VAL A 137 19.60 -2.54 -3.47
N ARG A 138 20.24 -3.66 -3.86
CA ARG A 138 20.80 -3.86 -5.20
C ARG A 138 19.68 -4.05 -6.23
N LEU A 139 18.67 -4.84 -5.89
CA LEU A 139 17.47 -5.03 -6.70
C LEU A 139 16.68 -3.73 -6.82
N ARG A 140 16.50 -3.00 -5.71
CA ARG A 140 15.83 -1.70 -5.74
C ARG A 140 16.53 -0.71 -6.68
N THR A 141 17.87 -0.64 -6.66
CA THR A 141 18.65 0.18 -7.60
C THR A 141 18.53 -0.29 -9.05
N ALA A 142 18.42 -1.60 -9.29
CA ALA A 142 18.31 -2.15 -10.65
C ALA A 142 16.96 -1.86 -11.33
N GLY A 143 15.88 -1.74 -10.55
CA GLY A 143 14.51 -1.61 -11.07
C GLY A 143 13.88 -0.22 -10.92
N GLY A 144 14.23 0.57 -9.92
CA GLY A 144 13.55 1.85 -9.69
C GLY A 144 12.11 1.70 -9.17
N CYS A 145 11.52 2.80 -8.69
CA CYS A 145 10.25 2.75 -7.96
C CYS A 145 9.09 2.24 -8.82
N THR A 146 8.91 2.82 -10.01
CA THR A 146 7.81 2.49 -10.92
C THR A 146 7.81 1.00 -11.27
N TYR A 147 8.98 0.44 -11.59
CA TYR A 147 9.11 -0.97 -11.95
C TYR A 147 8.64 -1.90 -10.83
N TRP A 148 9.18 -1.72 -9.62
CA TRP A 148 8.87 -2.61 -8.51
C TRP A 148 7.42 -2.48 -8.05
N VAL A 149 6.83 -1.28 -8.15
CA VAL A 149 5.39 -1.09 -7.94
C VAL A 149 4.58 -1.89 -8.96
N ARG A 150 4.93 -1.81 -10.26
CA ARG A 150 4.23 -2.56 -11.32
C ARG A 150 4.36 -4.07 -11.15
N GLU A 151 5.57 -4.56 -10.86
CA GLU A 151 5.81 -6.00 -10.65
C GLU A 151 5.09 -6.52 -9.40
N THR A 152 5.06 -5.74 -8.31
CA THR A 152 4.31 -6.13 -7.11
C THR A 152 2.80 -6.21 -7.37
N ILE A 153 2.23 -5.24 -8.10
CA ILE A 153 0.82 -5.26 -8.50
C ILE A 153 0.53 -6.46 -9.40
N ARG A 154 1.37 -6.71 -10.42
CA ARG A 154 1.23 -7.83 -11.34
C ARG A 154 1.29 -9.16 -10.60
N GLY A 155 2.28 -9.35 -9.73
CA GLY A 155 2.44 -10.59 -8.95
C GLY A 155 1.24 -10.87 -8.04
N ARG A 156 0.67 -9.83 -7.39
CA ARG A 156 -0.57 -9.98 -6.60
C ARG A 156 -1.76 -10.37 -7.47
N TYR A 157 -1.91 -9.75 -8.64
CA TYR A 157 -2.99 -10.04 -9.56
C TYR A 157 -2.90 -11.47 -10.12
N GLU A 158 -1.73 -11.88 -10.62
CA GLU A 158 -1.50 -13.24 -11.13
C GLU A 158 -1.71 -14.30 -10.05
N GLY A 159 -1.22 -14.05 -8.84
CA GLY A 159 -1.47 -14.94 -7.70
C GLY A 159 -2.96 -15.08 -7.38
N LEU A 160 -3.75 -14.02 -7.55
CA LEU A 160 -5.20 -14.08 -7.38
C LEU A 160 -5.86 -14.93 -8.48
N LYS A 161 -5.44 -14.78 -9.75
CA LYS A 161 -5.99 -15.59 -10.86
C LYS A 161 -5.67 -17.07 -10.69
N LYS A 162 -4.41 -17.43 -10.42
CA LYS A 162 -3.99 -18.84 -10.24
C LYS A 162 -4.81 -19.58 -9.18
N ARG A 163 -5.04 -18.95 -8.02
CA ARG A 163 -5.86 -19.52 -6.95
C ARG A 163 -7.33 -19.72 -7.33
N THR A 164 -7.82 -18.93 -8.28
CA THR A 164 -9.19 -19.08 -8.79
C THR A 164 -9.28 -20.29 -9.71
N ASP A 165 -8.32 -20.42 -10.63
CA ASP A 165 -8.30 -21.50 -11.61
C ASP A 165 -8.14 -22.88 -10.95
N GLU A 166 -7.44 -22.94 -9.81
CA GLU A 166 -7.28 -24.17 -9.00
C GLU A 166 -8.52 -24.57 -8.18
N THR A 167 -9.51 -23.67 -8.03
CA THR A 167 -10.73 -23.93 -7.24
C THR A 167 -11.93 -24.35 -8.12
N GLN A 168 -11.74 -24.45 -9.44
CA GLN A 168 -12.73 -24.94 -10.41
C GLN A 168 -12.47 -26.40 -10.79
#